data_AF-A0A7V0N0H2-F1
#
_entry.id   AF-A0A7V0N0H2-F1
#
_cell.length_a   1.000
_cell.length_b   1.000
_cell.length_c   1.000
_cell.angle_alpha   90.00
_cell.angle_beta   90.00
_cell.angle_gamma   90.00
#
_symmetry.space_group_name_H-M   'P 1'
#
loop_
_entity.id
_entity.type
_entity.pdbx_description
1 polymer ?
#
loop_
_entity_poly.entity_id
_entity_poly.type
_entity_poly.pdbx_seq_one_letter_code
_entity_poly.pdbx_strand_id
1 'polypeptide(L)'
;MYITIYHYGLLAVAISSFLIGFIVYVKAYQDNKKLAFLLVNAATGIWALCLFVFHNSQKPQVFWLVFSHLAAIFVPVAFIHFIFILLDELSQRKRQLILFYLVALILGLFSSTRFSIKGIVYNRMIGYHIIPGPVYKVFTAVFLFLMCYGYFLMIKAMRKSSGFHRNQIRY
;
A
#
# COMPACT_ATOMS: atom_id res chain seq x y z
N MET A 1 -14.59 -22.72 3.12
CA MET A 1 -14.92 -22.00 1.87
C MET A 1 -14.42 -20.55 1.91
N TYR A 2 -14.89 -19.71 2.84
CA TYR A 2 -14.51 -18.28 2.89
C TYR A 2 -13.01 -18.01 3.10
N ILE A 3 -12.35 -18.75 4.00
CA ILE A 3 -10.90 -18.65 4.25
C ILE A 3 -10.10 -18.94 2.98
N THR A 4 -10.45 -20.01 2.28
CA THR A 4 -9.79 -20.42 1.03
C THR A 4 -9.94 -19.34 -0.05
N ILE A 5 -11.13 -18.76 -0.18
CA ILE A 5 -11.39 -17.64 -1.11
C ILE A 5 -10.53 -16.43 -0.75
N TYR A 6 -10.45 -16.07 0.54
CA TYR A 6 -9.62 -14.96 1.00
C TYR A 6 -8.13 -15.19 0.67
N HIS A 7 -7.59 -16.39 0.92
CA HIS A 7 -6.19 -16.70 0.62
C HIS A 7 -5.88 -16.64 -0.88
N TYR A 8 -6.72 -17.24 -1.74
CA TYR A 8 -6.51 -17.14 -3.18
C TYR A 8 -6.71 -15.70 -3.70
N GLY A 9 -7.57 -14.92 -3.06
CA GLY A 9 -7.69 -13.48 -3.31
C GLY A 9 -6.37 -12.73 -3.04
N LEU A 10 -5.68 -13.03 -1.93
CA LEU A 10 -4.36 -12.47 -1.64
C LEU A 10 -3.33 -12.82 -2.72
N LEU A 11 -3.33 -14.08 -3.18
CA LEU A 11 -2.43 -14.50 -4.27
C LEU A 11 -2.76 -13.77 -5.58
N ALA A 12 -4.04 -13.64 -5.93
CA ALA A 12 -4.48 -12.92 -7.11
C ALA A 12 -4.05 -11.44 -7.07
N VAL A 13 -4.20 -10.78 -5.92
CA VAL A 13 -3.72 -9.41 -5.70
C VAL A 13 -2.20 -9.35 -5.89
N ALA A 14 -1.43 -10.23 -5.25
CA ALA A 14 0.03 -10.25 -5.39
C ALA A 14 0.47 -10.38 -6.85
N ILE A 15 -0.07 -11.38 -7.56
CA ILE A 15 0.23 -11.63 -8.98
C ILE A 15 -0.16 -10.43 -9.83
N SER A 16 -1.38 -9.91 -9.69
CA SER A 16 -1.86 -8.77 -10.47
C SER A 16 -1.01 -7.52 -10.24
N SER A 17 -0.65 -7.20 -8.99
CA SER A 17 0.17 -6.03 -8.67
C SER A 17 1.56 -6.14 -9.29
N PHE A 18 2.23 -7.30 -9.16
CA PHE A 18 3.55 -7.48 -9.77
C PHE A 18 3.48 -7.48 -11.30
N LEU A 19 2.48 -8.13 -11.91
CA LEU A 19 2.30 -8.14 -13.37
C LEU A 19 2.02 -6.76 -13.92
N ILE A 20 1.09 -6.01 -13.33
CA ILE A 20 0.74 -4.65 -13.77
C ILE A 20 1.94 -3.72 -13.59
N GLY A 21 2.62 -3.79 -12.44
CA GLY A 21 3.84 -3.04 -12.20
C GLY A 21 4.92 -3.34 -13.27
N PHE A 22 5.16 -4.61 -13.56
CA PHE A 22 6.12 -5.05 -14.57
C PHE A 22 5.75 -4.57 -15.99
N ILE A 23 4.48 -4.71 -16.39
CA ILE A 23 3.99 -4.23 -17.69
C ILE A 23 4.23 -2.73 -17.85
N VAL A 24 3.91 -1.93 -16.83
CA VAL A 24 4.12 -0.47 -16.87
C VAL A 24 5.60 -0.14 -16.90
N TYR A 25 6.44 -0.86 -16.15
CA TYR A 25 7.89 -0.66 -16.18
C TYR A 25 8.50 -0.87 -17.57
N VAL A 26 8.08 -1.94 -18.26
CA VAL A 26 8.58 -2.27 -19.61
C VAL A 26 8.04 -1.28 -20.65
N LYS A 27 6.77 -0.89 -20.56
CA LYS A 27 6.12 -0.04 -21.57
C LYS A 27 6.37 1.47 -21.39
N ALA A 28 6.67 1.94 -20.18
CA ALA A 28 6.87 3.36 -19.90
C ALA A 28 8.34 3.79 -20.13
N TYR A 29 8.60 4.43 -21.27
CA TYR A 29 9.91 4.99 -21.58
C TYR A 29 10.13 6.33 -20.84
N GLN A 30 11.26 6.43 -20.11
CA GLN A 30 11.79 7.65 -19.47
C GLN A 30 10.85 8.49 -18.57
N ASP A 31 9.77 7.93 -18.02
CA ASP A 31 8.86 8.67 -17.13
C ASP A 31 9.12 8.36 -15.65
N ASN A 32 9.37 9.39 -14.82
CA ASN A 32 9.46 9.27 -13.36
C ASN A 32 8.19 8.67 -12.73
N LYS A 33 7.03 8.78 -13.41
CA LYS A 33 5.76 8.15 -13.01
C LYS A 33 5.89 6.63 -12.90
N LYS A 34 6.72 5.98 -13.73
CA LYS A 34 6.85 4.52 -13.76
C LYS A 34 7.42 3.96 -12.46
N LEU A 35 8.41 4.64 -11.87
CA LEU A 35 9.07 4.20 -10.64
C LEU A 35 8.11 4.35 -9.45
N ALA A 36 7.40 5.46 -9.38
CA ALA A 36 6.41 5.66 -8.31
C ALA A 36 5.24 4.68 -8.42
N PHE A 37 4.77 4.41 -9.65
CA PHE A 37 3.74 3.40 -9.89
C PHE A 37 4.22 1.98 -9.53
N LEU A 38 5.46 1.65 -9.86
CA LEU A 38 6.11 0.41 -9.44
C LEU A 38 6.18 0.28 -7.92
N LEU A 39 6.53 1.36 -7.20
CA LEU A 39 6.61 1.33 -5.75
C LEU A 39 5.25 1.00 -5.11
N VAL A 40 4.16 1.57 -5.61
CA VAL A 40 2.79 1.26 -5.15
C VAL A 40 2.47 -0.21 -5.35
N ASN A 41 2.72 -0.72 -6.55
CA ASN A 41 2.43 -2.10 -6.91
C ASN A 41 3.33 -3.10 -6.17
N ALA A 42 4.61 -2.78 -6.00
CA ALA A 42 5.54 -3.61 -5.23
C ALA A 42 5.13 -3.68 -3.76
N ALA A 43 4.84 -2.54 -3.11
CA ALA A 43 4.39 -2.52 -1.72
C ALA A 43 3.08 -3.33 -1.54
N THR A 44 2.12 -3.16 -2.45
CA THR A 44 0.84 -3.87 -2.41
C THR A 44 1.01 -5.37 -2.66
N GLY A 45 1.84 -5.74 -3.64
CA GLY A 45 2.14 -7.12 -3.97
C GLY A 45 2.89 -7.84 -2.84
N ILE A 46 3.88 -7.17 -2.23
CA ILE A 46 4.60 -7.70 -1.06
C ILE A 46 3.65 -7.89 0.12
N TRP A 47 2.81 -6.91 0.43
CA TRP A 47 1.81 -7.02 1.50
C TRP A 47 0.93 -8.27 1.32
N ALA A 48 0.37 -8.44 0.13
CA ALA A 48 -0.54 -9.55 -0.19
C ALA A 48 0.20 -10.90 -0.22
N LEU A 49 1.39 -10.96 -0.81
CA LEU A 49 2.21 -12.17 -0.87
C LEU A 49 2.62 -12.65 0.52
N CYS A 50 3.02 -11.73 1.40
CA CYS A 50 3.42 -12.08 2.77
C CYS A 50 2.25 -12.65 3.58
N LEU A 51 1.04 -12.08 3.43
CA LEU A 51 -0.15 -12.67 4.02
C LEU A 51 -0.47 -14.02 3.41
N PHE A 52 -0.38 -14.19 2.09
CA PHE A 52 -0.62 -15.48 1.45
C PHE A 52 0.32 -16.55 2.00
N VAL A 53 1.62 -16.27 2.09
CA VAL A 53 2.63 -17.19 2.66
C VAL A 53 2.32 -17.48 4.12
N PHE A 54 2.02 -16.46 4.94
CA PHE A 54 1.66 -16.63 6.35
C PHE A 54 0.48 -17.60 6.54
N HIS A 55 -0.58 -17.44 5.75
CA HIS A 55 -1.80 -18.24 5.89
C HIS A 55 -1.70 -19.67 5.35
N ASN A 56 -0.79 -19.92 4.39
CA ASN A 56 -0.64 -21.25 3.76
C ASN A 56 0.60 -22.00 4.27
N SER A 57 1.38 -21.41 5.17
CA SER A 57 2.51 -22.09 5.82
C SER A 57 2.02 -23.10 6.85
N GLN A 58 2.57 -24.32 6.82
CA GLN A 58 2.30 -25.35 7.84
C GLN A 58 2.66 -24.88 9.26
N LYS A 59 3.68 -24.02 9.37
CA LYS A 59 4.10 -23.34 10.60
C LYS A 59 4.10 -21.83 10.35
N PRO A 60 2.99 -21.13 10.63
CA PRO A 60 2.89 -19.68 10.40
C PRO A 60 3.97 -18.93 11.19
N GLN A 61 4.85 -18.23 10.48
CA GLN A 61 5.90 -17.43 11.11
C GLN A 61 5.43 -15.98 11.26
N VAL A 62 5.52 -15.46 12.48
CA VAL A 62 5.17 -14.07 12.81
C VAL A 62 5.93 -13.07 11.93
N PHE A 63 7.12 -13.43 11.47
CA PHE A 63 7.91 -12.66 10.51
C PHE A 63 7.09 -12.21 9.30
N TRP A 64 6.35 -13.11 8.65
CA TRP A 64 5.55 -12.77 7.46
C TRP A 64 4.42 -11.80 7.77
N LEU A 65 3.83 -11.90 8.96
CA LEU A 65 2.77 -11.00 9.40
C LEU A 65 3.32 -9.60 9.68
N VAL A 66 4.48 -9.50 10.34
CA VAL A 66 5.19 -8.23 10.60
C VAL A 66 5.65 -7.60 9.29
N PHE A 67 6.23 -8.38 8.38
CA PHE A 67 6.74 -7.88 7.11
C PHE A 67 5.59 -7.44 6.18
N SER A 68 4.47 -8.16 6.18
CA SER A 68 3.23 -7.71 5.54
C SER A 68 2.76 -6.37 6.11
N HIS A 69 2.71 -6.24 7.44
CA HIS A 69 2.29 -5.00 8.08
C HIS A 69 3.22 -3.83 7.72
N LEU A 70 4.53 -4.06 7.68
CA LEU A 70 5.51 -3.07 7.22
C LEU A 70 5.23 -2.64 5.78
N ALA A 71 5.01 -3.58 4.86
CA ALA A 71 4.65 -3.26 3.48
C ALA A 71 3.37 -2.42 3.40
N ALA A 72 2.34 -2.77 4.17
CA ALA A 72 1.07 -2.03 4.23
C ALA A 72 1.24 -0.57 4.71
N ILE A 73 2.18 -0.30 5.62
CA ILE A 73 2.49 1.06 6.08
C ILE A 73 3.01 1.94 4.92
N PHE A 74 3.78 1.36 4.00
CA PHE A 74 4.36 2.10 2.88
C PHE A 74 3.42 2.23 1.67
N VAL A 75 2.41 1.36 1.52
CA VAL A 75 1.40 1.46 0.44
C VAL A 75 0.80 2.88 0.29
N PRO A 76 0.26 3.52 1.35
CA PRO A 76 -0.35 4.83 1.20
C PRO A 76 0.64 5.96 0.91
N VAL A 77 1.87 5.85 1.39
CA VAL A 77 2.91 6.83 1.11
C VAL A 77 3.39 6.70 -0.34
N ALA A 78 3.58 5.47 -0.83
CA ALA A 78 3.88 5.21 -2.23
C ALA A 78 2.76 5.71 -3.13
N PHE A 79 1.50 5.52 -2.73
CA PHE A 79 0.35 6.01 -3.48
C PHE A 79 0.36 7.54 -3.59
N ILE A 80 0.55 8.25 -2.48
CA ILE A 80 0.67 9.72 -2.50
C ILE A 80 1.87 10.19 -3.32
N HIS A 81 3.01 9.51 -3.22
CA HIS A 81 4.18 9.81 -4.05
C HIS A 81 3.82 9.70 -5.54
N PHE A 82 3.14 8.62 -5.94
CA PHE A 82 2.64 8.45 -7.29
C PHE A 82 1.67 9.57 -7.69
N ILE A 83 0.70 9.95 -6.85
CA ILE A 83 -0.22 11.05 -7.13
C ILE A 83 0.51 12.38 -7.31
N PHE A 84 1.51 12.70 -6.48
CA PHE A 84 2.28 13.93 -6.62
C PHE A 84 3.05 13.99 -7.94
N ILE A 85 3.57 12.87 -8.42
CA ILE A 85 4.25 12.81 -9.72
C ILE A 85 3.24 12.83 -10.87
N LEU A 86 2.12 12.12 -10.73
CA LEU A 86 1.05 12.08 -11.73
C LEU A 86 0.47 13.48 -12.00
N LEU A 87 0.31 14.28 -10.95
CA LEU A 87 -0.22 15.64 -11.02
C LEU A 87 0.86 16.71 -11.26
N ASP A 88 2.13 16.32 -11.41
CA ASP A 88 3.28 17.23 -11.52
C ASP A 88 3.41 18.22 -10.34
N GLU A 89 2.96 17.82 -9.15
CA GLU A 89 2.98 18.62 -7.92
C GLU A 89 4.13 18.23 -6.97
N LEU A 90 5.00 17.29 -7.35
CA LEU A 90 6.06 16.77 -6.49
C LEU A 90 7.03 17.86 -6.02
N SER A 91 7.42 18.79 -6.90
CA SER A 91 8.36 19.87 -6.55
C SER A 91 7.80 20.77 -5.44
N GLN A 92 6.50 21.09 -5.51
CA GLN A 92 5.80 21.94 -4.55
C GLN A 92 5.49 21.20 -3.24
N ARG A 93 5.27 19.88 -3.31
CA ARG A 93 4.86 19.05 -2.17
C ARG A 93 5.97 18.17 -1.60
N LYS A 94 7.22 18.38 -1.99
CA LYS A 94 8.37 17.57 -1.54
C LYS A 94 8.46 17.47 -0.01
N ARG A 95 8.27 18.58 0.70
CA ARG A 95 8.28 18.60 2.17
C ARG A 95 7.14 17.77 2.78
N GLN A 96 5.95 17.83 2.17
CA GLN A 96 4.80 17.03 2.59
C GLN A 96 5.08 15.53 2.38
N LEU A 97 5.69 15.16 1.26
CA LEU A 97 6.09 13.79 0.97
C LEU A 97 7.13 13.26 1.97
N ILE A 98 8.16 14.06 2.27
CA ILE A 98 9.18 13.71 3.28
C ILE A 98 8.52 13.45 4.63
N LEU A 99 7.59 14.31 5.05
CA LEU A 99 6.85 14.11 6.29
C LEU A 99 6.09 12.78 6.30
N PHE A 100 5.41 12.42 5.21
CA PHE A 100 4.69 11.14 5.12
C PHE A 100 5.63 9.93 5.17
N TYR A 101 6.79 9.99 4.52
CA TYR A 101 7.81 8.95 4.64
C TYR A 101 8.38 8.85 6.06
N LEU A 102 8.61 9.97 6.75
CA LEU A 102 9.07 9.97 8.14
C LEU A 102 8.03 9.34 9.06
N VAL A 103 6.75 9.69 8.91
CA VAL A 103 5.65 9.08 9.68
C VAL A 103 5.59 7.58 9.42
N ALA A 104 5.66 7.14 8.16
CA ALA A 104 5.69 5.71 7.82
C ALA A 104 6.91 4.99 8.39
N LEU A 105 8.09 5.61 8.36
CA LEU A 105 9.30 5.04 8.95
C LEU A 105 9.17 4.89 10.47
N ILE A 106 8.66 5.91 11.16
CA ILE A 106 8.38 5.84 12.61
C ILE A 106 7.39 4.71 12.90
N LEU A 107 6.27 4.63 12.19
CA LEU A 107 5.31 3.52 12.35
C LEU A 107 5.95 2.16 12.07
N GLY A 108 6.83 2.09 11.06
CA GLY A 108 7.59 0.92 10.68
C GLY A 108 8.53 0.42 11.77
N LEU A 109 9.18 1.32 12.52
CA LEU A 109 10.03 0.96 13.67
C LEU A 109 9.24 0.24 14.78
N PHE A 110 7.95 0.54 14.92
CA PHE A 110 7.07 -0.12 15.89
C PHE A 110 6.41 -1.40 15.35
N SER A 111 6.60 -1.75 14.07
CA SER A 111 5.87 -2.83 13.39
C SER A 111 6.04 -4.22 14.05
N SER A 112 7.22 -4.50 14.62
CA SER A 112 7.53 -5.74 15.33
C SER A 112 7.22 -5.71 16.84
N THR A 113 6.76 -4.58 17.35
CA THR A 113 6.49 -4.38 18.78
C THR A 113 5.05 -4.70 19.15
N ARG A 114 4.81 -4.98 20.45
CA ARG A 114 3.46 -5.16 21.00
C ARG A 114 2.57 -3.91 20.90
N PHE A 115 3.17 -2.74 20.66
CA PHE A 115 2.42 -1.51 20.42
C PHE A 115 1.71 -1.52 19.06
N SER A 116 2.25 -2.23 18.07
CA SER A 116 1.57 -2.43 16.79
C SER A 116 0.82 -3.76 16.75
N ILE A 117 1.48 -4.87 17.03
CA ILE A 117 0.88 -6.22 16.98
C ILE A 117 0.83 -6.77 18.39
N LYS A 118 -0.32 -6.62 19.07
CA LYS A 118 -0.49 -7.09 20.45
C LYS A 118 -0.54 -8.62 20.55
N GLY A 119 -1.03 -9.26 19.49
CA GLY A 119 -1.16 -10.71 19.40
C GLY A 119 -1.79 -11.11 18.07
N ILE A 120 -2.14 -12.39 17.96
CA ILE A 120 -2.77 -12.98 16.78
C ILE A 120 -4.01 -13.73 17.26
N VAL A 121 -5.12 -13.57 16.53
CA VAL A 121 -6.38 -14.29 16.82
C VAL A 121 -6.91 -14.92 15.54
N TYR A 122 -7.54 -16.09 15.69
CA TYR A 122 -8.14 -16.80 14.58
C TYR A 122 -9.55 -16.30 14.31
N ASN A 123 -9.87 -16.03 13.05
CA ASN A 123 -11.20 -15.70 12.55
C ASN A 123 -11.63 -16.71 11.50
N ARG A 124 -12.89 -17.17 11.58
CA ARG A 124 -13.45 -18.21 10.69
C ARG A 124 -13.60 -17.77 9.21
N MET A 125 -13.50 -16.48 8.92
CA MET A 125 -13.63 -15.91 7.57
C MET A 125 -12.28 -15.69 6.90
N ILE A 126 -11.30 -15.18 7.64
CA ILE A 126 -10.00 -14.72 7.08
C ILE A 126 -8.78 -15.50 7.62
N GLY A 127 -8.97 -16.36 8.62
CA GLY A 127 -7.88 -17.06 9.29
C GLY A 127 -7.23 -16.23 10.40
N TYR A 128 -5.94 -16.46 10.64
CA TYR A 128 -5.17 -15.78 11.68
C TYR A 128 -4.91 -14.32 11.29
N HIS A 129 -5.26 -13.39 12.17
CA HIS A 129 -5.05 -11.97 11.94
C HIS A 129 -4.57 -11.24 13.20
N ILE A 130 -4.06 -10.03 13.00
CA ILE A 130 -3.46 -9.20 14.04
C ILE A 130 -4.52 -8.73 15.04
N ILE A 131 -4.23 -8.84 16.32
CA ILE A 131 -4.89 -8.06 17.37
C ILE A 131 -4.20 -6.69 17.42
N PRO A 132 -4.90 -5.60 17.05
CA PRO A 132 -4.27 -4.29 16.89
C PRO A 132 -3.87 -3.68 18.25
N GLY A 133 -2.62 -3.25 18.34
CA GLY A 133 -2.14 -2.40 19.42
C GLY A 133 -2.46 -0.90 19.17
N PRO A 134 -2.12 -0.01 20.10
CA PRO A 134 -2.36 1.44 19.95
C PRO A 134 -1.74 2.04 18.67
N VAL A 135 -0.51 1.65 18.32
CA VAL A 135 0.18 2.17 17.12
C VAL A 135 -0.49 1.66 15.84
N TYR A 136 -1.04 0.45 15.84
CA TYR A 136 -1.79 -0.06 14.68
C TYR A 136 -3.01 0.81 14.38
N LYS A 137 -3.71 1.31 15.39
CA LYS A 137 -4.84 2.24 15.21
C LYS A 137 -4.39 3.55 14.57
N VAL A 138 -3.23 4.08 14.98
CA VAL A 138 -2.63 5.26 14.36
C VAL A 138 -2.27 4.97 12.90
N PHE A 139 -1.66 3.82 12.62
CA PHE A 139 -1.42 3.37 11.24
C PHE A 139 -2.72 3.34 10.43
N THR A 140 -3.80 2.75 10.95
CA THR A 140 -5.08 2.69 10.23
C THR A 140 -5.63 4.09 9.93
N ALA A 141 -5.55 5.02 10.87
CA ALA A 141 -5.98 6.40 10.67
C ALA A 141 -5.12 7.11 9.60
N VAL A 142 -3.80 6.96 9.67
CA VAL A 142 -2.85 7.51 8.67
C VAL A 142 -3.11 6.92 7.29
N PHE A 143 -3.32 5.60 7.20
CA PHE A 143 -3.63 4.89 5.96
C PHE A 143 -4.89 5.46 5.31
N LEU A 144 -6.00 5.54 6.06
CA LEU A 144 -7.27 6.07 5.57
C LEU A 144 -7.13 7.54 5.15
N PHE A 145 -6.48 8.36 5.97
CA PHE A 145 -6.24 9.76 5.67
C PHE A 145 -5.48 9.94 4.34
N LEU A 146 -4.36 9.22 4.15
CA LEU A 146 -3.55 9.34 2.94
C LEU A 146 -4.28 8.80 1.71
N MET A 147 -5.04 7.72 1.84
CA MET A 147 -5.89 7.22 0.75
C MET A 147 -6.92 8.27 0.33
N CYS A 148 -7.72 8.77 1.28
CA CYS A 148 -8.73 9.79 1.03
C CYS A 148 -8.11 11.08 0.47
N TYR A 149 -6.97 11.50 0.99
CA TYR A 149 -6.25 12.68 0.53
C TYR A 149 -5.77 12.52 -0.93
N GLY A 150 -5.22 11.35 -1.30
CA GLY A 150 -4.80 11.06 -2.66
C GLY A 150 -5.97 11.09 -3.64
N TYR A 151 -7.07 10.42 -3.30
CA TYR A 151 -8.29 10.47 -4.14
C TYR A 151 -8.88 11.87 -4.24
N PHE A 152 -8.90 12.64 -3.14
CA PHE A 152 -9.33 14.03 -3.17
C PHE A 152 -8.50 14.87 -4.14
N LEU A 153 -7.17 14.72 -4.13
CA LEU A 153 -6.28 15.41 -5.07
C LEU A 153 -6.55 15.02 -6.52
N MET A 154 -6.74 13.73 -6.80
CA MET A 154 -7.12 13.25 -8.13
C MET A 154 -8.44 13.88 -8.58
N ILE A 155 -9.49 13.81 -7.77
CA ILE A 155 -10.82 14.37 -8.09
C ILE A 155 -10.73 15.88 -8.32
N LYS A 156 -9.97 16.60 -7.48
CA LYS A 156 -9.74 18.04 -7.63
C LYS A 156 -9.05 18.34 -8.96
N ALA A 157 -8.02 17.56 -9.33
CA ALA A 157 -7.32 17.72 -10.58
C ALA A 157 -8.22 17.42 -11.78
N MET A 158 -9.02 16.35 -11.75
CA MET A 158 -9.99 16.01 -12.80
C MET A 158 -11.00 17.12 -13.06
N ARG A 159 -11.44 17.83 -12.01
CA ARG A 159 -12.38 18.96 -12.11
C ARG A 159 -11.75 20.21 -12.70
N LYS A 160 -10.43 20.40 -12.54
CA LYS A 160 -9.69 21.58 -13.02
C LYS A 160 -9.09 21.37 -14.42
N SER A 161 -8.83 20.12 -14.81
CA SER A 161 -8.24 19.77 -16.10
C SER A 161 -9.29 19.75 -17.24
N SER A 162 -9.02 20.46 -18.33
CA SER A 162 -9.67 20.25 -19.65
C SER A 162 -8.66 19.61 -20.62
N GLY A 163 -9.13 18.81 -21.59
CA GLY A 163 -8.28 18.20 -22.62
C GLY A 163 -7.43 17.00 -22.16
N PHE A 164 -6.23 16.82 -22.75
CA PHE A 164 -5.39 15.60 -22.65
C PHE A 164 -4.99 15.22 -21.21
N HIS A 165 -4.80 16.21 -20.33
CA HIS A 165 -4.48 16.00 -18.92
C HIS A 165 -5.66 15.38 -18.13
N ARG A 166 -6.91 15.66 -18.55
CA ARG A 166 -8.10 15.01 -17.99
C ARG A 166 -8.15 13.52 -18.32
N ASN A 167 -7.66 13.12 -19.50
CA ASN A 167 -7.58 11.71 -19.88
C ASN A 167 -6.50 10.99 -19.07
N GLN A 168 -5.34 11.59 -18.81
CA GLN A 168 -4.30 10.97 -17.96
C GLN A 168 -4.69 10.79 -16.49
N ILE A 169 -5.60 11.61 -15.96
CA ILE A 169 -6.13 11.43 -14.59
C ILE A 169 -7.32 10.45 -14.58
N ARG A 170 -8.00 10.27 -15.73
CA ARG A 170 -9.16 9.40 -15.89
C ARG A 170 -8.81 7.94 -16.21
N TYR A 171 -7.70 7.70 -16.91
CA TYR A 171 -7.16 6.37 -17.23
C TYR A 171 -6.09 5.95 -16.22
#